data_AF-A0A7G9YSD4-F1
#
_entry.id   AF-A0A7G9YSD4-F1
#
_cell.length_a   1.000
_cell.length_b   1.000
_cell.length_c   1.000
_cell.angle_alpha   90.00
_cell.angle_beta   90.00
_cell.angle_gamma   90.00
#
_symmetry.space_group_name_H-M   'P 1'
#
loop_
_entity.id
_entity.type
_entity.pdbx_description
1 polymer ?
#
loop_
_entity_poly.entity_id
_entity_poly.type
_entity_poly.pdbx_seq_one_letter_code
_entity_poly.pdbx_strand_id
1 'polypeptide(L)' 'MKEKTTKVCPICGSAKLYYEVGGKIGFVYHCKNCGYLGSFIVEANEEMIHAIKDEYNNKKGDKING' A
#
# COMPACT_ATOMS: atom_id res chain seq x y z
N MET A 1 11.00 -23.81 -0.45
CA MET A 1 11.58 -22.45 -0.34
C MET A 1 10.42 -21.49 -0.10
N LYS A 2 10.40 -20.72 1.00
CA LYS A 2 9.33 -19.72 1.20
C LYS A 2 9.58 -18.54 0.28
N GLU A 3 8.54 -18.10 -0.41
CA GLU A 3 8.59 -16.95 -1.31
C GLU A 3 8.84 -15.66 -0.51
N LYS A 4 9.63 -14.74 -1.07
CA LYS A 4 9.98 -13.48 -0.41
C LYS A 4 8.81 -12.50 -0.54
N THR A 5 8.29 -12.03 0.60
CA THR A 5 7.24 -11.01 0.65
C THR A 5 7.76 -9.67 1.17
N THR A 6 7.08 -8.59 0.80
CA THR A 6 7.34 -7.21 1.24
C THR A 6 6.04 -6.58 1.72
N LYS A 7 6.12 -5.80 2.81
CA LYS A 7 4.98 -5.05 3.35
C LYS A 7 4.69 -3.83 2.50
N VAL A 8 3.49 -3.76 1.92
CA VAL A 8 3.08 -2.69 1.01
C VAL A 8 1.72 -2.10 1.36
N CYS A 9 1.49 -0.89 0.85
CA CYS A 9 0.21 -0.20 0.94
C CYS A 9 -0.88 -1.00 0.22
N PRO A 10 -2.04 -1.25 0.87
CA PRO A 10 -3.15 -1.98 0.24
C PRO A 10 -3.81 -1.22 -0.93
N ILE A 11 -3.58 0.08 -1.05
CA ILE A 11 -4.21 0.92 -2.07
C ILE A 11 -3.36 1.04 -3.34
N CYS A 12 -2.04 1.15 -3.20
CA CYS A 12 -1.16 1.48 -4.33
C CYS A 12 0.09 0.61 -4.46
N GLY A 13 0.25 -0.39 -3.59
CA GLY A 13 1.39 -1.32 -3.64
C GLY A 13 2.74 -0.68 -3.28
N SER A 14 2.76 0.55 -2.77
CA SER A 14 3.99 1.21 -2.33
C SER A 14 4.48 0.69 -0.98
N ALA A 15 5.79 0.41 -0.87
CA ALA A 15 6.44 0.11 0.41
C ALA A 15 6.77 1.37 1.25
N LYS A 16 6.46 2.58 0.75
CA LYS A 16 6.75 3.86 1.44
C LYS A 16 5.70 4.17 2.52
N LEU A 17 5.68 3.34 3.56
CA LEU A 17 4.81 3.47 4.73
C LEU A 17 5.58 4.02 5.93
N TYR A 18 4.95 4.85 6.75
CA TYR A 18 5.47 5.29 8.04
C TYR A 18 4.37 5.30 9.11
N TYR A 19 4.75 5.32 10.37
CA TYR A 19 3.81 5.35 11.50
C TYR A 19 3.52 6.80 11.90
N GLU A 20 2.24 7.17 11.96
CA GLU A 20 1.81 8.50 12.44
C GLU A 20 1.70 8.52 13.98
N VAL A 21 1.30 7.41 14.61
CA VAL A 21 1.08 7.34 16.06
C VAL A 21 1.43 5.95 16.60
N GLY A 22 2.24 5.91 17.66
CA GLY A 22 2.59 4.70 18.41
C GLY A 22 2.20 4.88 19.88
N GLY A 23 1.21 4.11 20.34
CA GLY A 23 0.68 4.15 21.71
C GLY A 23 -0.32 3.02 21.98
N LYS A 24 -1.11 3.12 23.05
CA LYS A 24 -2.08 2.09 23.54
C LYS A 24 -3.16 1.66 22.51
N ILE A 25 -3.28 2.38 21.40
CA ILE A 25 -4.33 2.29 20.37
C ILE A 25 -3.88 1.54 19.10
N GLY A 26 -2.63 1.05 19.05
CA GLY A 26 -2.09 0.28 17.93
C GLY A 26 -1.36 1.14 16.90
N PHE A 27 -0.90 0.48 15.83
CA PHE A 27 -0.10 1.10 14.78
C PHE A 27 -0.99 1.61 13.63
N VAL A 28 -0.84 2.89 13.29
CA VAL A 28 -1.48 3.49 12.10
C VAL A 28 -0.41 3.77 11.05
N TYR A 29 -0.55 3.17 9.87
CA TYR A 29 0.32 3.35 8.72
C TYR A 29 -0.18 4.47 7.83
N HIS A 30 0.72 5.38 7.45
CA HIS A 30 0.52 6.39 6.43
C HIS A 30 1.40 6.11 5.21
N CYS A 31 0.79 6.02 4.03
CA CYS A 31 1.48 5.87 2.75
C CYS A 31 1.85 7.22 2.13
N LYS A 32 3.16 7.43 1.90
CA LYS A 32 3.68 8.65 1.26
C LYS A 32 3.31 8.80 -0.22
N ASN A 33 2.79 7.74 -0.85
CA ASN A 33 2.51 7.73 -2.30
C ASN A 33 1.06 8.10 -2.63
N CYS A 34 0.10 7.58 -1.86
CA CYS A 34 -1.34 7.77 -2.13
C CYS A 34 -2.11 8.40 -0.97
N GLY A 35 -1.45 8.64 0.18
CA GLY A 35 -2.11 9.20 1.36
C GLY A 35 -2.95 8.20 2.16
N TYR A 36 -2.90 6.90 1.85
CA TYR A 36 -3.57 5.87 2.67
C TYR A 36 -3.19 6.01 4.14
N LEU A 37 -4.19 6.09 5.02
CA LEU A 37 -4.05 6.12 6.47
C LEU A 37 -4.90 5.00 7.08
N GLY A 38 -4.28 4.03 7.74
CA GLY A 38 -5.00 2.93 8.37
C GLY A 38 -4.10 1.89 9.03
N SER A 39 -4.70 0.91 9.71
CA SER A 39 -3.98 -0.12 10.47
C SER A 39 -3.54 -1.33 9.63
N PHE A 40 -3.93 -1.39 8.35
CA PHE A 40 -3.71 -2.57 7.52
C PHE A 40 -2.57 -2.37 6.51
N ILE A 41 -1.83 -3.46 6.28
CA ILE A 41 -0.77 -3.59 5.29
C ILE A 41 -0.87 -4.96 4.63
N VAL A 42 -0.35 -5.10 3.41
CA VAL A 42 -0.33 -6.37 2.68
C VAL A 42 1.09 -6.90 2.64
N GLU A 43 1.30 -8.16 2.99
CA GLU A 43 2.54 -8.88 2.70
C GLU A 43 2.43 -9.49 1.30
N ALA A 44 3.10 -8.88 0.34
CA ALA A 44 2.97 -9.20 -1.07
C ALA A 44 4.30 -9.69 -1.65
N ASN A 45 4.25 -10.71 -2.51
CA ASN A 45 5.36 -11.07 -3.39
C ASN A 45 5.46 -10.04 -4.55
N GLU A 46 6.42 -10.23 -5.46
CA GLU A 46 6.64 -9.29 -6.56
C GLU A 46 5.44 -9.21 -7.52
N GLU A 47 4.81 -10.35 -7.84
CA GLU A 47 3.64 -10.43 -8.73
C GLU A 47 2.44 -9.66 -8.16
N MET A 48 2.13 -9.86 -6.87
CA MET A 48 1.07 -9.15 -6.17
C MET A 48 1.34 -7.65 -6.10
N ILE A 49 2.59 -7.24 -5.86
CA ILE A 49 2.95 -5.81 -5.86
C ILE A 49 2.68 -5.20 -7.24
N HIS A 50 2.99 -5.92 -8.32
CA HIS A 50 2.73 -5.46 -9.69
C HIS A 50 1.22 -5.31 -9.93
N ALA A 51 0.43 -6.32 -9.59
CA ALA A 51 -1.02 -6.30 -9.76
C ALA A 51 -1.69 -5.11 -9.02
N ILE A 52 -1.30 -4.85 -7.77
CA ILE A 52 -1.86 -3.74 -6.97
C ILE A 52 -1.49 -2.38 -7.61
N LYS A 53 -0.26 -2.24 -8.13
CA LYS A 53 0.20 -1.00 -8.78
C LYS A 53 -0.56 -0.75 -10.08
N ASP A 54 -0.77 -1.78 -10.88
CA ASP A 54 -1.50 -1.67 -12.14
C ASP A 54 -2.95 -1.25 -11.91
N GLU A 55 -3.64 -1.90 -10.96
CA GLU A 55 -5.00 -1.53 -10.59
C GLU A 55 -5.10 -0.08 -10.12
N TYR A 56 -4.15 0.37 -9.29
CA TYR A 56 -4.08 1.75 -8.82
C TYR A 56 -3.86 2.75 -9.97
N ASN A 57 -2.96 2.45 -10.90
CA ASN A 57 -2.65 3.33 -12.04
C ASN A 57 -3.82 3.43 -13.01
N ASN A 58 -4.50 2.31 -13.30
CA ASN A 58 -5.68 2.27 -14.15
C ASN A 58 -6.80 3.15 -13.57
N LYS A 59 -7.14 2.95 -12.29
CA LYS A 59 -8.15 3.75 -11.58
C LYS A 59 -7.77 5.23 -11.48
N LYS A 60 -6.47 5.55 -11.43
CA LYS A 60 -6.00 6.94 -11.41
C LYS A 60 -6.16 7.58 -12.79
N GLY A 61 -5.85 6.86 -13.87
CA GLY A 61 -6.08 7.29 -15.24
C GLY A 61 -7.53 7.64 -15.52
N ASP A 62 -8.46 6.80 -15.07
CA ASP A 62 -9.90 7.01 -15.26
C ASP A 62 -10.42 8.30 -14.59
N LYS A 63 -9.85 8.68 -13.44
CA LYS A 63 -10.24 9.89 -12.70
C LYS A 63 -9.71 11.19 -13.31
N ILE A 64 -8.70 11.14 -14.18
CA ILE A 64 -8.12 12.34 -14.81
C ILE A 64 -8.90 12.69 -16.09
N ASN A 65 -9.55 11.69 -16.71
CA ASN A 65 -10.28 11.83 -17.97
C ASN A 65 -11.80 12.00 -17.80
N GLY A 66 -12.28 12.14 -16.56
CA GLY A 66 -13.70 12.31 -16.21
C GLY A 66 -14.06 13.73 -15.82
#